data_AF-A0A928KB91-F1
#
_entry.id   AF-A0A928KB91-F1
#
_cell.length_a   1.000
_cell.length_b   1.000
_cell.length_c   1.000
_cell.angle_alpha   90.00
_cell.angle_beta   90.00
_cell.angle_gamma   90.00
#
_symmetry.space_group_name_H-M   'P 1'
#
loop_
_entity.id
_entity.type
_entity.pdbx_description
1 polymer ?
#
loop_
_entity_poly.entity_id
_entity_poly.type
_entity_poly.pdbx_seq_one_letter_code
_entity_poly.pdbx_strand_id
1 'polypeptide(L)' 'LAVEMEAAALYMNAARLGKEALAICTVSDHLLTGEATTAEERQTSFTQMMELALRTAIQL' A
#
# COMPACT_ATOMS: atom_id res chain seq x y z
N LEU A 1 -1.10 10.79 -3.02
CA LEU A 1 0.26 10.29 -2.69
C LEU A 1 0.45 10.36 -1.19
N ALA A 2 1.18 9.42 -0.61
CA ALA A 2 1.38 9.27 0.84
C ALA A 2 2.85 8.95 1.14
N VAL A 3 3.20 8.88 2.43
CA VAL A 3 4.53 8.49 2.92
C VAL A 3 4.44 7.07 3.48
N GLU A 4 5.39 6.23 3.10
CA GLU A 4 5.59 4.85 3.57
C GLU A 4 7.11 4.58 3.66
N MET A 5 7.54 3.39 4.09
CA MET A 5 8.94 3.14 4.47
C MET A 5 9.62 1.99 3.71
N GLU A 6 8.96 1.39 2.70
CA GLU A 6 9.38 0.12 2.11
C GLU A 6 9.47 0.13 0.56
N ALA A 7 8.63 0.88 -0.14
CA ALA A 7 8.45 0.80 -1.59
C ALA A 7 9.73 1.18 -2.35
N ALA A 8 10.51 2.12 -1.81
CA ALA A 8 11.80 2.50 -2.40
C ALA A 8 12.74 1.29 -2.51
N ALA A 9 12.91 0.52 -1.43
CA ALA A 9 13.78 -0.65 -1.42
C ALA A 9 13.18 -1.82 -2.23
N LEU A 10 11.86 -1.99 -2.16
CA LEU A 10 11.13 -3.01 -2.94
C LEU A 10 11.38 -2.82 -4.44
N TYR A 11 11.16 -1.60 -4.95
CA TYR A 11 11.30 -1.29 -6.37
C TYR A 11 12.75 -1.34 -6.84
N MET A 12 13.70 -0.85 -6.03
CA MET A 12 15.13 -0.96 -6.37
C MET A 12 15.58 -2.42 -6.49
N ASN A 13 15.13 -3.30 -5.59
CA ASN A 13 15.45 -4.72 -5.66
C ASN A 13 14.79 -5.44 -6.84
N ALA A 14 13.52 -5.14 -7.11
CA ALA A 14 12.81 -5.71 -8.25
C ALA A 14 13.48 -5.32 -9.57
N ALA A 15 13.78 -4.02 -9.75
CA ALA A 15 14.50 -3.51 -10.91
C ALA A 15 15.87 -4.16 -11.09
N ARG A 16 16.66 -4.29 -10.01
CA ARG A 16 17.97 -4.97 -10.03
C ARG A 16 17.90 -6.42 -10.49
N LEU A 17 16.80 -7.12 -10.19
CA LEU A 17 16.61 -8.54 -10.51
C LEU A 17 15.83 -8.76 -11.82
N GLY A 18 15.45 -7.69 -12.54
CA GLY A 18 14.58 -7.79 -13.72
C GLY A 18 13.21 -8.40 -13.38
N LYS A 19 12.68 -8.08 -12.20
CA LYS A 19 11.38 -8.51 -11.69
C LYS A 19 10.43 -7.32 -11.58
N GLU A 20 9.14 -7.62 -11.51
CA GLU A 20 8.08 -6.65 -11.27
C GLU A 20 7.72 -6.61 -9.79
N ALA A 21 7.37 -5.43 -9.29
CA ALA A 21 6.90 -5.24 -7.93
C ALA A 21 5.88 -4.09 -7.88
N LEU A 22 4.97 -4.17 -6.91
CA LEU A 22 3.90 -3.19 -6.70
C LEU A 22 3.69 -2.97 -5.20
N ALA A 23 3.61 -1.71 -4.79
CA ALA A 23 3.18 -1.30 -3.46
C ALA A 23 1.85 -0.54 -3.57
N ILE A 24 0.85 -0.99 -2.80
CA ILE A 24 -0.45 -0.33 -2.63
C ILE A 24 -0.64 -0.11 -1.13
N CYS A 25 -1.05 1.09 -0.73
CA CYS A 25 -1.21 1.47 0.67
C CYS A 25 -2.57 2.13 0.90
N THR A 26 -3.19 1.83 2.04
CA THR A 26 -4.32 2.60 2.58
C THR A 26 -3.78 3.75 3.42
N VAL A 27 -4.23 4.98 3.15
CA VAL A 27 -3.83 6.15 3.95
C VAL A 27 -4.49 6.08 5.32
N SER A 28 -3.68 5.90 6.37
CA SER A 28 -4.16 5.79 7.75
C SER A 28 -4.31 7.13 8.47
N ASP A 29 -3.57 8.14 8.03
CA ASP A 29 -3.47 9.44 8.68
C ASP A 29 -3.01 10.51 7.70
N HIS A 30 -3.26 11.76 8.06
CA HIS A 30 -2.95 12.93 7.26
C HIS A 30 -2.06 13.89 8.02
N LEU A 31 -0.77 13.87 7.70
CA LEU A 31 0.29 14.65 8.38
C LEU A 31 -0.02 16.14 8.55
N LEU A 32 -0.66 16.79 7.58
CA LEU A 32 -0.93 18.25 7.66
C LEU A 32 -2.15 18.61 8.51
N THR A 33 -3.18 17.76 8.55
CA THR A 33 -4.43 18.04 9.27
C THR A 33 -4.44 17.39 10.66
N GLY A 34 -3.55 16.41 10.89
CA GLY A 34 -3.51 15.61 12.11
C GLY A 34 -4.62 14.56 12.20
N GLU A 35 -5.42 14.38 11.14
CA GLU A 35 -6.44 13.36 11.08
C GLU A 35 -5.79 11.97 11.11
N ALA A 36 -6.34 11.07 11.92
CA ALA A 36 -5.91 9.69 12.00
C ALA A 36 -7.13 8.80 12.09
N THR A 37 -7.11 7.71 11.33
CA THR A 37 -8.17 6.71 11.35
C THR A 37 -8.29 6.05 12.71
N THR A 38 -9.50 5.68 13.07
CA THR A 38 -9.79 4.81 14.22
C THR A 38 -9.41 3.35 13.91
N ALA A 39 -9.39 2.49 14.93
CA ALA A 39 -9.12 1.07 14.75
C ALA A 39 -10.19 0.37 13.88
N GLU A 40 -11.46 0.76 14.01
CA GLU A 40 -12.59 0.21 13.25
C GLU A 40 -12.52 0.60 11.76
N GLU A 41 -12.22 1.86 11.47
CA GLU A 41 -12.03 2.35 10.09
C GLU A 41 -10.84 1.66 9.42
N ARG A 42 -9.76 1.39 10.15
CA ARG A 42 -8.64 0.58 9.64
C ARG A 42 -9.07 -0.84 9.33
N GLN A 43 -9.83 -1.49 10.20
CA GLN A 43 -10.26 -2.87 9.96
C GLN A 43 -11.16 -3.00 8.73
N THR A 44 -12.03 -2.02 8.49
CA THR A 44 -13.02 -2.08 7.39
C THR A 44 -12.48 -1.56 6.06
N SER A 45 -11.69 -0.48 6.08
CA SER A 45 -11.16 0.15 4.86
C SER A 45 -10.02 -0.66 4.22
N PHE A 46 -9.30 -1.46 4.99
CA PHE A 46 -8.15 -2.22 4.49
C PHE A 46 -8.58 -3.41 3.61
N THR A 47 -9.80 -3.92 3.76
CA THR A 47 -10.31 -5.05 2.95
C THR A 47 -10.34 -4.72 1.45
N GLN A 48 -10.74 -3.50 1.08
CA GLN A 48 -10.81 -3.09 -0.33
C GLN A 48 -9.42 -3.10 -1.00
N MET A 49 -8.40 -2.61 -0.27
CA MET A 49 -7.01 -2.66 -0.72
C MET A 49 -6.57 -4.12 -0.94
N MET A 50 -6.91 -5.02 -0.01
CA MET A 50 -6.54 -6.44 -0.11
C MET A 50 -7.22 -7.12 -1.29
N GLU A 51 -8.52 -6.87 -1.51
CA GLU A 51 -9.24 -7.39 -2.67
C GLU A 51 -8.66 -6.89 -4.00
N LEU A 52 -8.24 -5.62 -4.06
CA LEU A 52 -7.56 -5.07 -5.23
C LEU A 52 -6.21 -5.78 -5.45
N ALA A 53 -5.39 -5.87 -4.40
CA ALA A 53 -4.08 -6.53 -4.47
C ALA A 53 -4.20 -8.00 -4.91
N LEU A 54 -5.15 -8.75 -4.35
CA LEU A 54 -5.41 -10.15 -4.72
C LEU A 54 -5.87 -10.28 -6.17
N ARG A 55 -6.77 -9.41 -6.63
CA ARG A 55 -7.21 -9.40 -8.04
C ARG A 55 -6.07 -9.09 -9.00
N THR A 56 -5.23 -8.10 -8.67
CA THR A 56 -4.05 -7.78 -9.47
C THR A 56 -3.08 -8.97 -9.52
N ALA A 57 -2.84 -9.63 -8.39
CA ALA A 57 -1.91 -10.76 -8.30
C ALA A 57 -2.31 -11.98 -9.15
N ILE A 58 -3.61 -12.18 -9.43
CA ILE A 58 -4.09 -13.28 -10.28
C ILE A 58 -4.28 -12.91 -11.76
N GLN A 59 -4.07 -11.64 -12.11
CA GLN A 59 -4.18 -11.13 -13.49
C GLN A 59 -2.83 -10.94 -14.18
N LEU A 60 -1.74 -11.05 -13.42
CA LEU A 60 -0.35 -11.02 -13.87
C LEU A 60 0.18 -12.45 -14.04
#